data_AF-L1J481-F1
#
_entry.id   AF-L1J481-F1
#
_cell.length_a   1.000
_cell.length_b   1.000
_cell.length_c   1.000
_cell.angle_alpha   90.00
_cell.angle_beta   90.00
_cell.angle_gamma   90.00
#
_symmetry.space_group_name_H-M   'P 1'
#
loop_
_entity.id
_entity.type
_entity.pdbx_description
1 polymer ?
#
loop_
_entity_poly.entity_id
_entity_poly.type
_entity_poly.pdbx_seq_one_letter_code
_entity_poly.pdbx_strand_id
1 'polypeptide(L)'
;MAGISAGKSTWRSRQELIRATLKEISRAHGLSKGHTLIFGGCSAGGRGAMFNLEYLPEFIPQGVKIAGFFDSPMWVDMEPLDAGAVSFQTQTAAVFKMTNAQSRMGTRCASIYTKESEQFKCLFGEYRAPTIDLPFLVAASHFQIRSNTGVSPPYDADQLAYVERFRQRVQQAMMRLNVSHVASFAYSCYGHCISEGKTFWTQQVATNHRRHQLNLS
;
A
#
# COMPACT_ATOMS: atom_id res chain seq x y z
N MET A 1 -21.85 -7.49 35.70
CA MET A 1 -20.83 -7.07 34.72
C MET A 1 -20.99 -7.92 33.48
N ALA A 2 -21.56 -7.36 32.41
CA ALA A 2 -21.76 -8.06 31.15
C ALA A 2 -20.41 -8.14 30.40
N GLY A 3 -19.81 -9.34 30.37
CA GLY A 3 -18.60 -9.62 29.61
C GLY A 3 -18.93 -9.79 28.14
N ILE A 4 -18.32 -8.95 27.31
CA ILE A 4 -18.45 -8.91 25.85
C ILE A 4 -18.16 -10.30 25.27
N SER A 5 -19.14 -10.88 24.57
CA SER A 5 -18.95 -12.12 23.80
C SER A 5 -17.84 -11.92 22.78
N ALA A 6 -16.96 -12.91 22.61
CA ALA A 6 -15.97 -12.98 21.55
C ALA A 6 -16.64 -12.75 20.18
N GLY A 7 -16.61 -11.48 19.73
CA GLY A 7 -17.26 -11.05 18.51
C GLY A 7 -16.60 -11.72 17.32
N LYS A 8 -17.41 -12.34 16.47
CA LYS A 8 -17.03 -12.83 15.13
C LYS A 8 -16.15 -11.78 14.44
N SER A 9 -14.92 -12.18 14.09
CA SER A 9 -13.83 -11.38 13.51
C SER A 9 -14.25 -10.11 12.74
N THR A 10 -13.76 -8.96 13.17
CA THR A 10 -14.05 -7.60 12.68
C THR A 10 -13.60 -7.29 11.24
N TRP A 11 -12.92 -8.21 10.54
CA TRP A 11 -12.53 -8.04 9.12
C TRP A 11 -13.47 -8.71 8.12
N ARG A 12 -14.28 -9.69 8.55
CA ARG A 12 -15.36 -10.21 7.69
C ARG A 12 -16.24 -9.07 7.17
N SER A 13 -16.31 -7.94 7.87
CA SER A 13 -17.04 -6.76 7.42
C SER A 13 -16.39 -5.98 6.27
N ARG A 14 -15.05 -5.95 6.10
CA ARG A 14 -14.40 -5.02 5.14
C ARG A 14 -14.41 -5.54 3.70
N GLN A 15 -14.08 -6.81 3.47
CA GLN A 15 -14.25 -7.43 2.15
C GLN A 15 -15.73 -7.53 1.77
N GLU A 16 -16.61 -7.82 2.73
CA GLU A 16 -18.05 -7.83 2.47
C GLU A 16 -18.59 -6.42 2.19
N LEU A 17 -18.01 -5.36 2.76
CA LEU A 17 -18.32 -3.97 2.39
C LEU A 17 -17.89 -3.66 0.96
N ILE A 18 -16.68 -4.06 0.56
CA ILE A 18 -16.20 -3.91 -0.84
C ILE A 18 -17.16 -4.66 -1.78
N ARG A 19 -17.50 -5.91 -1.45
CA ARG A 19 -18.42 -6.74 -2.21
C ARG A 19 -19.81 -6.12 -2.31
N ALA A 20 -20.38 -5.65 -1.20
CA ALA A 20 -21.70 -5.02 -1.18
C ALA A 20 -21.71 -3.76 -2.04
N THR A 21 -20.68 -2.93 -1.92
CA THR A 21 -20.51 -1.70 -2.71
C THR A 21 -20.43 -2.01 -4.20
N LEU A 22 -19.61 -2.99 -4.61
CA LEU A 22 -19.46 -3.34 -6.03
C LEU A 22 -20.72 -3.99 -6.61
N LYS A 23 -21.44 -4.79 -5.82
CA LYS A 23 -22.75 -5.32 -6.21
C LYS A 23 -23.77 -4.21 -6.42
N GLU A 24 -23.81 -3.22 -5.54
CA GLU A 24 -24.70 -2.08 -5.66
C GLU A 24 -24.35 -1.23 -6.89
N ILE A 25 -23.07 -0.90 -7.07
CA ILE A 25 -22.60 -0.17 -8.25
C ILE A 25 -22.95 -0.89 -9.55
N SER A 26 -22.85 -2.23 -9.57
CA SER A 26 -23.26 -3.03 -10.73
C SER A 26 -24.76 -3.00 -10.97
N ARG A 27 -25.57 -3.15 -9.91
CA ARG A 27 -27.03 -3.28 -10.04
C ARG A 27 -27.74 -1.95 -10.25
N ALA A 28 -27.33 -0.92 -9.52
CA ALA A 28 -28.01 0.38 -9.46
C ALA A 28 -27.30 1.47 -10.26
N HIS A 29 -25.99 1.35 -10.51
CA HIS A 29 -25.19 2.40 -11.15
C HIS A 29 -24.50 1.96 -12.46
N GLY A 30 -24.87 0.79 -13.00
CA GLY A 30 -24.56 0.42 -14.39
C GLY A 30 -23.15 -0.08 -14.66
N LEU A 31 -22.35 -0.43 -13.64
CA LEU A 31 -21.07 -1.11 -13.89
C LEU A 31 -21.32 -2.41 -14.66
N SER A 32 -20.78 -2.52 -15.88
CA SER A 32 -21.06 -3.59 -16.82
C SER A 32 -19.90 -3.81 -17.82
N LYS A 33 -20.02 -4.82 -18.69
CA LYS A 33 -19.00 -5.20 -19.68
C LYS A 33 -18.51 -4.00 -20.48
N GLY A 34 -17.19 -3.88 -20.65
CA GLY A 34 -16.55 -2.78 -21.39
C GLY A 34 -16.11 -1.61 -20.50
N HIS A 35 -16.62 -1.51 -19.27
CA HIS A 35 -16.12 -0.54 -18.29
C HIS A 35 -14.74 -0.92 -17.76
N THR A 36 -14.03 0.09 -17.23
CA THR A 36 -12.82 -0.08 -16.44
C THR A 36 -13.10 0.35 -15.00
N LEU A 37 -12.89 -0.57 -14.06
CA LEU A 37 -12.92 -0.31 -12.63
C LEU A 37 -11.50 -0.02 -12.14
N ILE A 38 -11.25 1.21 -11.71
CA ILE A 38 -10.04 1.58 -10.99
C ILE A 38 -10.33 1.45 -9.49
N PHE A 39 -9.71 0.48 -8.84
CA PHE A 39 -9.88 0.24 -7.42
C PHE A 39 -8.64 0.72 -6.65
N GLY A 40 -8.84 1.61 -5.69
CA GLY A 40 -7.73 2.31 -5.08
C GLY A 40 -8.01 2.91 -3.73
N GLY A 41 -7.00 3.59 -3.21
CA GLY A 41 -7.06 4.32 -1.95
C GLY A 41 -5.70 4.83 -1.53
N CYS A 42 -5.69 5.65 -0.47
CA CYS A 42 -4.46 6.12 0.14
C CYS A 42 -4.08 5.35 1.41
N SER A 43 -2.77 5.20 1.68
CA SER A 43 -2.21 4.80 2.97
C SER A 43 -2.66 3.38 3.35
N ALA A 44 -3.31 3.21 4.50
CA ALA A 44 -3.98 1.96 4.86
C ALA A 44 -5.04 1.54 3.82
N GLY A 45 -5.75 2.49 3.21
CA GLY A 45 -6.67 2.25 2.10
C GLY A 45 -5.96 1.78 0.82
N GLY A 46 -4.77 2.33 0.52
CA GLY A 46 -3.94 1.88 -0.60
C GLY A 46 -3.44 0.45 -0.42
N ARG A 47 -2.99 0.09 0.79
CA ARG A 47 -2.65 -1.31 1.13
C ARG A 47 -3.86 -2.23 1.14
N GLY A 48 -5.00 -1.75 1.62
CA GLY A 48 -6.27 -2.47 1.55
C GLY A 48 -6.70 -2.73 0.10
N ALA A 49 -6.58 -1.74 -0.77
CA ALA A 49 -6.86 -1.90 -2.19
C ALA A 49 -5.91 -2.91 -2.85
N MET A 50 -4.62 -2.80 -2.54
CA MET A 50 -3.57 -3.72 -2.98
C MET A 50 -3.82 -5.17 -2.51
N PHE A 51 -4.28 -5.37 -1.28
CA PHE A 51 -4.64 -6.68 -0.76
C PHE A 51 -5.85 -7.27 -1.50
N ASN A 52 -6.86 -6.45 -1.80
CA ASN A 52 -8.15 -6.90 -2.31
C ASN A 52 -8.29 -6.94 -3.84
N LEU A 53 -7.36 -6.35 -4.60
CA LEU A 53 -7.50 -6.16 -6.05
C LEU A 53 -7.79 -7.47 -6.81
N GLU A 54 -7.13 -8.56 -6.43
CA GLU A 54 -7.27 -9.87 -7.10
C GLU A 54 -8.59 -10.59 -6.76
N TYR A 55 -9.34 -10.12 -5.76
CA TYR A 55 -10.64 -10.66 -5.37
C TYR A 55 -11.81 -10.02 -6.09
N LEU A 56 -11.61 -8.84 -6.68
CA LEU A 56 -12.68 -8.10 -7.33
C LEU A 56 -13.39 -8.87 -8.45
N PRO A 57 -12.72 -9.72 -9.26
CA PRO A 57 -13.40 -10.55 -10.27
C PRO A 57 -14.56 -11.40 -9.72
N GLU A 58 -14.54 -11.78 -8.44
CA GLU A 58 -15.60 -12.56 -7.82
C GLU A 58 -16.92 -11.77 -7.62
N PHE A 59 -16.85 -10.44 -7.69
CA PHE A 59 -17.95 -9.56 -7.27
C PHE A 59 -18.40 -8.56 -8.34
N ILE A 60 -17.70 -8.50 -9.48
CA ILE A 60 -18.03 -7.59 -10.58
C ILE A 60 -18.51 -8.36 -11.82
N PRO A 61 -19.26 -7.72 -12.73
CA PRO A 61 -19.69 -8.36 -13.97
C PRO A 61 -18.53 -8.79 -14.85
N GLN A 62 -18.73 -9.91 -15.55
CA GLN A 62 -17.78 -10.40 -16.54
C GLN A 62 -17.52 -9.36 -17.64
N GLY A 63 -16.25 -9.17 -18.00
CA GLY A 63 -15.83 -8.26 -19.05
C GLY A 63 -15.63 -6.81 -18.60
N VAL A 64 -15.71 -6.52 -17.30
CA VAL A 64 -15.16 -5.29 -16.69
C VAL A 64 -13.64 -5.45 -16.60
N LYS A 65 -12.88 -4.45 -17.06
CA LYS A 65 -11.42 -4.38 -16.86
C LYS A 65 -11.13 -3.88 -15.45
N ILE A 66 -10.08 -4.38 -14.82
CA ILE A 66 -9.68 -4.01 -13.45
C ILE A 66 -8.28 -3.40 -13.49
N ALA A 67 -8.10 -2.30 -12.78
CA ALA A 67 -6.78 -1.73 -12.49
C ALA A 67 -6.71 -1.23 -11.04
N GLY A 68 -5.52 -1.30 -10.45
CA GLY A 68 -5.24 -0.72 -9.13
C GLY A 68 -4.78 0.73 -9.20
N PHE A 69 -5.14 1.53 -8.20
CA PHE A 69 -4.47 2.82 -7.93
C PHE A 69 -4.13 2.92 -6.44
N PHE A 70 -2.84 2.84 -6.12
CA PHE A 70 -2.39 2.76 -4.74
C PHE A 70 -1.56 3.98 -4.39
N ASP A 71 -2.10 4.88 -3.58
CA ASP A 71 -1.39 6.06 -3.08
C ASP A 71 -0.80 5.80 -1.70
N SER A 72 0.50 6.08 -1.54
CA SER A 72 1.24 5.90 -0.30
C SER A 72 1.15 4.49 0.32
N PRO A 73 1.10 3.38 -0.47
CA PRO A 73 1.00 2.04 0.11
C PRO A 73 2.38 1.44 0.40
N MET A 74 3.45 2.01 -0.19
CA MET A 74 4.79 1.44 -0.28
C MET A 74 5.59 1.72 0.98
N TRP A 75 5.10 1.17 2.08
CA TRP A 75 5.85 1.12 3.33
C TRP A 75 7.03 0.18 3.12
N VAL A 76 8.17 0.51 3.70
CA VAL A 76 9.39 -0.29 3.61
C VAL A 76 9.70 -0.93 4.95
N ASP A 77 10.18 -2.17 4.92
CA ASP A 77 10.49 -2.93 6.12
C ASP A 77 11.82 -2.43 6.72
N MET A 78 11.68 -1.50 7.66
CA MET A 78 12.80 -0.82 8.29
C MET A 78 12.39 -0.44 9.72
N GLU A 79 13.22 -0.83 10.69
CA GLU A 79 13.04 -0.42 12.08
C GLU A 79 13.11 1.10 12.22
N PRO A 80 12.29 1.70 13.09
CA PRO A 80 12.34 3.13 13.35
C PRO A 80 13.66 3.52 14.04
N LEU A 81 14.10 4.75 13.81
CA LEU A 81 15.21 5.36 14.55
C LEU A 81 14.75 5.79 15.96
N ASP A 82 13.51 6.28 16.06
CA ASP A 82 12.86 6.58 17.34
C ASP A 82 12.54 5.29 18.09
N ALA A 83 13.19 5.07 19.24
CA ALA A 83 13.00 3.91 20.09
C ALA A 83 11.58 3.81 20.68
N GLY A 84 10.82 4.90 20.71
CA GLY A 84 9.42 4.91 21.14
C GLY A 84 8.43 4.51 20.04
N ALA A 85 8.87 4.45 18.78
CA ALA A 85 8.00 4.13 17.66
C ALA A 85 7.87 2.62 17.44
N VAL A 86 6.65 2.16 17.15
CA VAL A 86 6.41 0.77 16.73
C VAL A 86 6.64 0.65 15.24
N SER A 87 7.46 -0.31 14.81
CA SER A 87 7.74 -0.51 13.37
C SER A 87 6.46 -0.79 12.58
N PHE A 88 6.40 -0.29 11.34
CA PHE A 88 5.27 -0.53 10.45
C PHE A 88 5.07 -2.01 10.15
N GLN A 89 6.15 -2.81 10.21
CA GLN A 89 6.13 -4.26 10.10
C GLN A 89 5.32 -4.86 11.26
N THR A 90 5.68 -4.53 12.51
CA THR A 90 4.97 -4.97 13.72
C THR A 90 3.51 -4.54 13.71
N GLN A 91 3.23 -3.29 13.34
CA GLN A 91 1.86 -2.79 13.19
C GLN A 91 1.07 -3.60 12.14
N THR A 92 1.70 -3.92 11.01
CA THR A 92 1.04 -4.69 9.94
C THR A 92 0.82 -6.15 10.33
N ALA A 93 1.77 -6.78 11.03
CA ALA A 93 1.60 -8.13 11.57
C ALA A 93 0.45 -8.19 12.59
N ALA A 94 0.36 -7.19 13.48
CA ALA A 94 -0.74 -7.07 14.42
C ALA A 94 -2.09 -6.91 13.71
N VAL A 95 -2.18 -6.03 12.71
CA VAL A 95 -3.40 -5.86 11.90
C VAL A 95 -3.74 -7.16 11.19
N PHE A 96 -2.78 -7.78 10.50
CA PHE A 96 -2.98 -9.02 9.75
C PHE A 96 -3.60 -10.13 10.61
N LYS A 97 -3.08 -10.31 11.83
CA LYS A 97 -3.60 -11.24 12.84
C LYS A 97 -5.00 -10.84 13.33
N MET A 98 -5.16 -9.60 13.77
CA MET A 98 -6.44 -9.07 14.28
C MET A 98 -7.56 -9.20 13.23
N THR A 99 -7.22 -9.05 11.96
CA THR A 99 -8.16 -9.14 10.84
C THR A 99 -8.35 -10.55 10.30
N ASN A 100 -7.63 -11.56 10.80
CA ASN A 100 -7.61 -12.90 10.21
C ASN A 100 -7.41 -12.86 8.67
N ALA A 101 -6.49 -12.00 8.22
CA ALA A 101 -6.29 -11.75 6.79
C ALA A 101 -5.74 -12.99 6.05
N GLN A 102 -5.14 -13.94 6.78
CA GLN A 102 -4.72 -15.24 6.25
C GLN A 102 -5.83 -15.98 5.52
N SER A 103 -7.06 -15.94 6.04
CA SER A 103 -8.19 -16.65 5.41
C SER A 103 -8.63 -16.08 4.07
N ARG A 104 -8.06 -14.93 3.67
CA ARG A 104 -8.50 -14.10 2.54
C ARG A 104 -7.33 -13.52 1.73
N MET A 105 -6.15 -14.14 1.79
CA MET A 105 -4.97 -13.70 1.02
C MET A 105 -4.90 -14.34 -0.36
N GLY A 106 -4.46 -13.57 -1.36
CA GLY A 106 -4.36 -14.05 -2.74
C GLY A 106 -3.44 -15.27 -2.83
N THR A 107 -3.79 -16.23 -3.69
CA THR A 107 -3.10 -17.53 -3.80
C THR A 107 -1.61 -17.39 -4.10
N ARG A 108 -1.23 -16.43 -4.95
CA ARG A 108 0.18 -16.19 -5.29
C ARG A 108 0.98 -15.69 -4.10
N CYS A 109 0.49 -14.68 -3.38
CA CYS A 109 1.21 -14.19 -2.20
C CYS A 109 1.31 -15.26 -1.10
N ALA A 110 0.24 -16.04 -0.91
CA ALA A 110 0.23 -17.18 0.01
C ALA A 110 1.28 -18.25 -0.34
N SER A 111 1.49 -18.49 -1.64
CA SER A 111 2.51 -19.44 -2.11
C SER A 111 3.94 -18.98 -1.90
N ILE A 112 4.18 -17.66 -1.82
CA ILE A 112 5.51 -17.08 -1.59
C ILE A 112 5.83 -17.03 -0.09
N TYR A 113 4.88 -16.59 0.73
CA TYR A 113 5.05 -16.45 2.19
C TYR A 113 4.29 -17.54 2.93
N THR A 114 4.84 -18.75 2.92
CA THR A 114 4.18 -19.95 3.45
C THR A 114 4.22 -20.04 4.97
N LYS A 115 5.23 -19.45 5.62
CA LYS A 115 5.36 -19.42 7.09
C LYS A 115 4.36 -18.43 7.69
N GLU A 116 3.63 -18.85 8.72
CA GLU A 116 2.65 -18.00 9.41
C GLU A 116 3.24 -16.66 9.88
N SER A 117 4.49 -16.68 10.38
CA SER A 117 5.21 -15.47 10.81
C SER A 117 5.52 -14.49 9.69
N GLU A 118 5.42 -14.90 8.42
CA GLU A 118 5.73 -14.07 7.25
C GLU A 118 4.49 -13.68 6.45
N GLN A 119 3.33 -14.28 6.74
CA GLN A 119 2.11 -14.06 5.97
C GLN A 119 1.60 -12.62 5.98
N PHE A 120 1.92 -11.84 7.03
CA PHE A 120 1.60 -10.41 7.08
C PHE A 120 2.25 -9.61 5.95
N LYS A 121 3.32 -10.12 5.32
CA LYS A 121 3.97 -9.53 4.15
C LYS A 121 2.99 -9.37 2.98
N CYS A 122 1.94 -10.20 2.91
CA CYS A 122 0.86 -10.04 1.95
C CYS A 122 -0.03 -8.81 2.15
N LEU A 123 0.11 -8.10 3.28
CA LEU A 123 -0.56 -6.83 3.57
C LEU A 123 0.43 -5.64 3.60
N PHE A 124 1.72 -5.90 3.35
CA PHE A 124 2.79 -4.92 3.47
C PHE A 124 3.30 -4.52 2.08
N GLY A 125 3.28 -3.22 1.75
CA GLY A 125 3.45 -2.73 0.38
C GLY A 125 4.71 -3.21 -0.33
N GLU A 126 5.86 -3.14 0.35
CA GLU A 126 7.14 -3.61 -0.20
C GLU A 126 7.09 -5.08 -0.71
N TYR A 127 6.34 -5.94 -0.01
CA TYR A 127 6.30 -7.37 -0.28
C TYR A 127 5.09 -7.78 -1.13
N ARG A 128 3.95 -7.13 -0.92
CA ARG A 128 2.71 -7.46 -1.62
C ARG A 128 2.71 -6.95 -3.06
N ALA A 129 3.15 -5.72 -3.31
CA ALA A 129 3.05 -5.11 -4.64
C ALA A 129 3.69 -5.97 -5.77
N PRO A 130 4.88 -6.57 -5.58
CA PRO A 130 5.49 -7.44 -6.60
C PRO A 130 4.74 -8.74 -6.90
N THR A 131 3.76 -9.12 -6.08
CA THR A 131 3.01 -10.38 -6.21
C THR A 131 1.68 -10.23 -6.96
N ILE A 132 1.33 -9.01 -7.37
CA ILE A 132 0.06 -8.71 -8.04
C ILE A 132 0.23 -8.85 -9.56
N ASP A 133 -0.66 -9.62 -10.17
CA ASP A 133 -0.68 -9.83 -11.64
C ASP A 133 -1.57 -8.83 -12.41
N LEU A 134 -2.50 -8.17 -11.71
CA LEU A 134 -3.38 -7.18 -12.33
C LEU A 134 -2.65 -5.85 -12.56
N PRO A 135 -3.00 -5.07 -13.61
CA PRO A 135 -2.40 -3.76 -13.82
C PRO A 135 -2.63 -2.81 -12.66
N PHE A 136 -1.63 -2.03 -12.27
CA PHE A 136 -1.82 -0.98 -11.27
C PHE A 136 -0.85 0.20 -11.43
N LEU A 137 -1.29 1.36 -10.96
CA LEU A 137 -0.45 2.52 -10.71
C LEU A 137 -0.18 2.61 -9.21
N VAL A 138 1.08 2.79 -8.82
CA VAL A 138 1.48 3.05 -7.44
C VAL A 138 2.14 4.41 -7.31
N ALA A 139 1.62 5.26 -6.40
CA ALA A 139 2.22 6.51 -6.00
C ALA A 139 2.93 6.34 -4.65
N ALA A 140 4.25 6.16 -4.67
CA ALA A 140 5.05 5.95 -3.46
C ALA A 140 5.46 7.28 -2.83
N SER A 141 5.24 7.40 -1.52
CA SER A 141 5.51 8.60 -0.73
C SER A 141 6.49 8.31 0.40
N HIS A 142 7.15 9.35 0.91
CA HIS A 142 8.15 9.23 1.97
C HIS A 142 7.62 9.59 3.36
N PHE A 143 6.30 9.48 3.58
CA PHE A 143 5.66 9.85 4.86
C PHE A 143 6.22 9.05 6.06
N GLN A 144 6.66 7.80 5.84
CA GLN A 144 7.20 6.92 6.87
C GLN A 144 8.46 7.50 7.53
N ILE A 145 9.23 8.38 6.88
CA ILE A 145 10.43 8.99 7.45
C ILE A 145 10.10 9.71 8.76
N ARG A 146 9.06 10.55 8.77
CA ARG A 146 8.68 11.32 9.96
C ARG A 146 8.24 10.40 11.10
N SER A 147 7.46 9.37 10.79
CA SER A 147 7.02 8.37 11.78
C SER A 147 8.19 7.57 12.36
N ASN A 148 9.21 7.27 11.54
CA ASN A 148 10.34 6.47 11.96
C ASN A 148 11.43 7.29 12.67
N THR A 149 11.56 8.58 12.37
CA THR A 149 12.55 9.46 13.02
C THR A 149 11.99 10.16 14.25
N GLY A 150 10.66 10.26 14.40
CA GLY A 150 9.99 10.99 15.47
C GLY A 150 10.05 12.51 15.31
N VAL A 151 10.83 13.03 14.36
CA VAL A 151 11.12 14.46 14.19
C VAL A 151 10.94 14.92 12.73
N SER A 152 10.83 16.23 12.55
CA SER A 152 10.85 16.86 11.22
C SER A 152 12.23 17.49 10.98
N PRO A 153 12.64 17.72 9.72
CA PRO A 153 13.89 18.41 9.41
C PRO A 153 13.99 19.78 10.12
N PRO A 154 15.20 20.28 10.42
CA PRO A 154 16.50 19.73 10.01
C PRO A 154 16.88 18.47 10.79
N TYR A 155 17.67 17.60 10.13
CA TYR A 155 18.12 16.33 10.66
C TYR A 155 19.58 16.39 11.13
N ASP A 156 19.89 15.68 12.21
CA ASP A 156 21.27 15.41 12.61
C ASP A 156 21.94 14.35 11.70
N ALA A 157 23.21 14.02 11.97
CA ALA A 157 23.98 13.09 11.15
C ALA A 157 23.36 11.68 11.11
N ASP A 158 22.84 11.18 12.24
CA ASP A 158 22.26 9.84 12.35
C ASP A 158 20.90 9.77 11.64
N GLN A 159 20.09 10.82 11.79
CA GLN A 159 18.81 11.00 11.10
C GLN A 159 19.00 11.12 9.59
N LEU A 160 20.01 11.86 9.13
CA LEU A 160 20.37 11.94 7.71
C LEU A 160 20.81 10.58 7.16
N ALA A 161 21.65 9.85 7.90
CA ALA A 161 22.05 8.50 7.52
C ALA A 161 20.85 7.54 7.45
N TYR A 162 19.88 7.68 8.37
CA TYR A 162 18.64 6.93 8.35
C TYR A 162 17.78 7.24 7.12
N VAL A 163 17.58 8.52 6.82
CA VAL A 163 16.82 9.01 5.66
C VAL A 163 17.43 8.50 4.35
N GLU A 164 18.76 8.47 4.26
CA GLU A 164 19.46 7.95 3.08
C GLU A 164 19.27 6.44 2.91
N ARG A 165 19.35 5.66 4.00
CA ARG A 165 19.01 4.22 3.96
C ARG A 165 17.55 3.98 3.57
N PHE A 166 16.63 4.79 4.10
CA PHE A 166 15.22 4.74 3.74
C PHE A 166 15.02 5.00 2.24
N ARG A 167 15.67 6.04 1.69
CA ARG A 167 15.64 6.38 0.26
C ARG A 167 16.11 5.21 -0.60
N GLN A 168 17.24 4.59 -0.24
CA GLN A 168 17.78 3.43 -0.94
C GLN A 168 16.80 2.24 -0.90
N ARG A 169 16.16 2.00 0.24
CA ARG A 169 15.18 0.91 0.40
C ARG A 169 13.93 1.13 -0.44
N VAL A 170 13.38 2.34 -0.45
CA VAL A 170 12.25 2.69 -1.33
C VAL A 170 12.64 2.48 -2.79
N GLN A 171 13.81 2.97 -3.22
CA GLN A 171 14.28 2.75 -4.59
C GLN A 171 14.39 1.27 -4.94
N GLN A 172 14.95 0.44 -4.06
CA GLN A 172 15.02 -1.01 -4.26
C GLN A 172 13.63 -1.64 -4.37
N ALA A 173 12.69 -1.26 -3.50
CA ALA A 173 11.32 -1.76 -3.56
C ALA A 173 10.62 -1.37 -4.88
N MET A 174 10.79 -0.11 -5.32
CA MET A 174 10.20 0.38 -6.56
C MET A 174 10.83 -0.26 -7.81
N MET A 175 12.14 -0.54 -7.82
CA MET A 175 12.80 -1.25 -8.93
C MET A 175 12.26 -2.67 -9.15
N ARG A 176 11.78 -3.34 -8.09
CA ARG A 176 11.11 -4.66 -8.21
C ARG A 176 9.75 -4.57 -8.93
N LEU A 177 9.20 -3.37 -9.07
CA LEU A 177 7.94 -3.10 -9.78
C LEU A 177 8.16 -2.69 -11.24
N ASN A 178 9.39 -2.79 -11.77
CA ASN A 178 9.69 -2.50 -13.18
C ASN A 178 9.24 -3.66 -14.09
N VAL A 179 7.93 -3.82 -14.22
CA VAL A 179 7.27 -4.84 -15.04
C VAL A 179 6.17 -4.18 -15.88
N SER A 180 5.84 -4.75 -17.03
CA SER A 180 5.05 -4.08 -18.08
C SER A 180 3.62 -3.70 -17.67
N HIS A 181 3.04 -4.35 -16.67
CA HIS A 181 1.69 -4.07 -16.18
C HIS A 181 1.65 -3.06 -15.01
N VAL A 182 2.80 -2.56 -14.56
CA VAL A 182 2.88 -1.66 -13.41
C VAL A 182 3.40 -0.29 -13.81
N ALA A 183 2.61 0.73 -13.53
CA ALA A 183 3.06 2.11 -13.55
C ALA A 183 3.50 2.52 -12.15
N SER A 184 4.66 3.17 -12.03
CA SER A 184 5.16 3.63 -10.74
C SER A 184 5.47 5.11 -10.76
N PHE A 185 5.08 5.79 -9.68
CA PHE A 185 5.36 7.19 -9.44
C PHE A 185 5.91 7.34 -8.03
N ALA A 186 7.22 7.51 -7.88
CA ALA A 186 7.84 7.79 -6.60
C ALA A 186 8.31 9.24 -6.57
N TYR A 187 7.92 9.99 -5.55
CA TYR A 187 8.25 11.39 -5.42
C TYR A 187 9.04 11.66 -4.14
N SER A 188 10.07 12.51 -4.22
CA SER A 188 10.99 12.77 -3.12
C SER A 188 10.48 13.86 -2.16
N CYS A 189 9.21 13.82 -1.80
CA CYS A 189 8.59 14.80 -0.90
C CYS A 189 8.07 14.13 0.38
N TYR A 190 8.10 14.87 1.48
CA TYR A 190 7.41 14.53 2.73
C TYR A 190 5.89 14.72 2.56
N GLY A 191 5.27 13.89 1.73
CA GLY A 191 3.84 13.91 1.45
C GLY A 191 3.16 12.61 1.86
N HIS A 192 1.84 12.66 2.02
CA HIS A 192 0.98 11.52 2.26
C HIS A 192 -0.36 11.77 1.56
N CYS A 193 -0.89 10.79 0.85
CA CYS A 193 -2.18 10.92 0.16
C CYS A 193 -2.25 12.06 -0.86
N ILE A 194 -1.31 12.09 -1.82
CA ILE A 194 -1.31 13.11 -2.87
C ILE A 194 -2.60 13.12 -3.69
N SER A 195 -3.24 11.98 -3.89
CA SER A 195 -4.49 11.86 -4.66
C SER A 195 -5.70 12.47 -3.99
N GLU A 196 -5.64 12.67 -2.67
CA GLU A 196 -6.70 13.31 -1.89
C GLU A 196 -6.49 14.83 -1.80
N GLY A 197 -5.34 15.33 -2.29
CA GLY A 197 -5.03 16.74 -2.35
C GLY A 197 -5.80 17.48 -3.45
N LYS A 198 -6.24 18.71 -3.16
CA LYS A 198 -6.94 19.59 -4.12
C LYS A 198 -6.16 19.83 -5.42
N THR A 199 -4.83 19.74 -5.35
CA THR A 199 -3.93 20.02 -6.46
C THR A 199 -3.52 18.76 -7.23
N PHE A 200 -4.00 17.57 -6.88
CA PHE A 200 -3.55 16.31 -7.52
C PHE A 200 -3.62 16.38 -9.05
N TRP A 201 -4.74 16.89 -9.58
CA TRP A 201 -5.01 16.99 -11.02
C TRP A 201 -4.18 18.04 -11.75
N THR A 202 -3.55 18.97 -11.00
CA THR A 202 -2.79 20.10 -11.56
C THR A 202 -1.31 20.06 -11.18
N GLN A 203 -0.93 19.13 -10.30
CA GLN A 203 0.43 19.06 -9.78
C GLN A 203 1.36 18.55 -10.86
N GLN A 204 2.26 19.41 -11.30
CA GLN A 204 3.29 19.05 -12.27
C GLN A 204 4.52 18.51 -11.55
N VAL A 205 5.09 17.45 -12.11
CA VAL A 205 6.36 16.89 -11.66
C VAL A 205 7.45 17.57 -12.46
N ALA A 206 8.34 18.30 -11.79
CA ALA A 206 9.51 18.86 -12.46
C ALA A 206 10.41 17.71 -12.95
N THR A 207 10.60 17.59 -14.26
CA THR A 207 11.43 16.55 -14.89
C THR A 207 12.94 16.85 -14.81
N ASN A 208 13.33 17.97 -14.19
CA ASN A 208 14.70 18.47 -14.15
C ASN A 208 15.60 17.90 -13.04
N HIS A 209 15.23 16.78 -12.39
CA HIS A 209 16.14 16.12 -11.46
C HIS A 209 17.13 15.23 -12.21
N ARG A 210 18.28 15.82 -12.56
CA ARG A 210 19.54 15.06 -12.66
C ARG A 210 19.64 14.21 -11.38
N ARG A 211 20.09 12.96 -11.50
CA ARG A 211 20.53 12.18 -10.34
C ARG A 211 21.52 13.05 -9.57
N HIS A 212 21.10 13.64 -8.45
CA HIS A 212 22.04 14.12 -7.46
C HIS A 212 22.64 12.86 -6.85
N GLN A 213 23.72 12.38 -7.47
CA GLN A 213 24.75 11.69 -6.72
C GLN A 213 25.13 12.68 -5.61
N LEU A 214 24.85 12.30 -4.37
CA LEU A 214 25.44 12.94 -3.21
C LEU A 214 26.95 12.80 -3.38
N ASN A 215 27.60 13.87 -3.86
CA ASN A 215 29.05 13.99 -3.73
C ASN A 215 29.32 14.17 -2.24
N LEU A 216 29.61 13.07 -1.57
CA LEU A 216 30.28 13.08 -0.28
C LEU A 216 31.73 13.45 -0.56
N SER A 217 32.07 14.72 -0.37
CA SER A 217 33.44 15.20 -0.17
C SER A 217 33.86 14.99 1.28
#